data_AF-A0A920PCJ2-F1
#
_entry.id   AF-A0A920PCJ2-F1
#
_cell.length_a   1.000
_cell.length_b   1.000
_cell.length_c   1.000
_cell.angle_alpha   90.00
_cell.angle_beta   90.00
_cell.angle_gamma   90.00
#
_symmetry.space_group_name_H-M   'P 1'
#
loop_
_entity.id
_entity.type
_entity.pdbx_description
1 polymer ?
#
loop_
_entity_poly.entity_id
_entity_poly.type
_entity_poly.pdbx_seq_one_letter_code
_entity_poly.pdbx_strand_id
1 'polypeptide(L)' 'MDEEKESFSLIDWVGSAIGFVVIGFIIFILIWPLIDPTPEKSSSIKENIHQATGK' A
#
# COMPACT_ATOMS: atom_id res chain seq x y z
N MET A 1 -2.08 -29.23 -29.51
CA MET A 1 -1.91 -29.70 -28.12
C MET A 1 -0.70 -29.05 -27.43
N ASP A 2 0.24 -28.45 -28.18
CA ASP A 2 1.41 -27.76 -27.60
C ASP A 2 1.13 -26.29 -27.26
N GLU A 3 0.29 -25.58 -28.03
CA GLU A 3 -0.07 -24.17 -27.80
C GLU A 3 -0.86 -23.93 -26.50
N GLU A 4 -1.68 -24.89 -26.07
CA GLU A 4 -2.44 -24.80 -24.82
C GLU A 4 -1.54 -24.92 -23.58
N LYS A 5 -0.45 -25.69 -23.67
CA LYS A 5 0.52 -25.81 -22.56
C LYS A 5 1.39 -24.56 -22.43
N GLU A 6 1.76 -23.95 -23.55
CA GLU A 6 2.54 -22.72 -23.57
C GLU A 6 1.73 -21.54 -23.02
N SER A 7 0.46 -21.40 -23.44
CA SER A 7 -0.43 -20.37 -22.89
C SER A 7 -0.69 -20.53 -21.39
N PHE A 8 -0.87 -21.75 -20.89
CA PHE A 8 -1.00 -22.02 -19.45
C PHE A 8 0.28 -21.63 -18.68
N SER A 9 1.45 -21.95 -19.25
CA SER A 9 2.75 -21.59 -18.65
C SER A 9 2.99 -20.08 -18.63
N LEU A 10 2.50 -19.33 -19.61
CA LEU A 10 2.59 -17.87 -19.65
C LEU A 10 1.68 -17.22 -18.61
N ILE A 11 0.47 -17.76 -18.43
CA ILE A 11 -0.48 -17.27 -17.41
C ILE A 11 0.08 -17.47 -16.00
N ASP A 12 0.68 -18.63 -15.72
CA ASP A 12 1.33 -18.91 -14.44
C ASP A 12 2.51 -17.96 -14.17
N TRP A 13 3.32 -17.68 -15.19
CA TRP A 13 4.44 -16.75 -15.07
C TRP A 13 3.98 -15.31 -14.80
N VAL A 14 2.96 -14.84 -15.53
CA VAL A 14 2.36 -13.51 -15.31
C VAL A 14 1.70 -13.41 -13.94
N GLY A 15 0.96 -14.44 -13.52
CA GLY A 15 0.33 -14.51 -12.21
C GLY A 15 1.36 -14.45 -11.07
N SER A 16 2.46 -15.17 -11.22
CA SER A 16 3.58 -15.13 -10.26
C SER A 16 4.23 -13.74 -10.21
N ALA A 17 4.52 -13.13 -11.36
CA ALA A 17 5.09 -11.78 -11.44
C ALA A 17 4.19 -10.73 -10.78
N ILE A 18 2.87 -10.78 -11.04
CA ILE A 18 1.89 -9.89 -10.41
C ILE A 18 1.89 -10.12 -8.89
N GLY A 19 1.92 -11.38 -8.43
CA GLY A 19 2.00 -11.72 -7.01
C GLY A 19 3.18 -11.07 -6.30
N PHE A 20 4.38 -11.12 -6.91
CA PHE A 20 5.57 -10.45 -6.37
C PHE A 20 5.41 -8.93 -6.27
N VAL A 21 4.86 -8.30 -7.31
CA VAL A 21 4.61 -6.85 -7.32
C VAL A 21 3.62 -6.46 -6.22
N VAL A 22 2.54 -7.23 -6.05
CA VAL A 22 1.51 -6.99 -5.02
C VAL A 22 2.10 -7.13 -3.62
N ILE A 23 2.85 -8.19 -3.36
CA ILE A 23 3.50 -8.40 -2.04
C ILE A 23 4.47 -7.24 -1.75
N GLY A 24 5.28 -6.84 -2.73
CA GLY A 24 6.18 -5.69 -2.59
C GLY A 24 5.43 -4.39 -2.30
N PHE A 25 4.29 -4.16 -2.97
CA PHE A 25 3.46 -2.98 -2.74
C PHE A 25 2.81 -2.96 -1.35
N ILE A 26 2.35 -4.10 -0.85
CA ILE A 26 1.81 -4.23 0.51
C ILE A 26 2.90 -3.90 1.54
N ILE A 27 4.09 -4.50 1.39
CA ILE A 27 5.22 -4.23 2.27
C ILE A 27 5.62 -2.75 2.20
N PHE A 28 5.64 -2.17 1.00
CA PHE A 28 5.92 -0.76 0.80
C PHE A 28 4.93 0.13 1.55
N ILE A 29 3.62 -0.11 1.45
CA ILE A 29 2.61 0.66 2.21
C ILE A 29 2.81 0.50 3.72
N LEU A 30 3.17 -0.69 4.20
CA LEU A 30 3.40 -0.94 5.63
C LEU A 30 4.66 -0.24 6.15
N ILE A 31 5.72 -0.18 5.34
CA ILE A 31 6.98 0.49 5.68
C ILE A 31 6.89 2.00 5.46
N TRP A 32 6.06 2.46 4.52
CA TRP A 32 5.85 3.87 4.19
C TRP A 32 5.67 4.77 5.42
N PRO A 33 4.78 4.47 6.39
CA PRO A 33 4.60 5.29 7.59
C PRO A 33 5.79 5.25 8.57
N LEU A 34 6.72 4.31 8.44
CA LEU A 34 7.96 4.31 9.22
C LEU A 34 9.01 5.25 8.63
N ILE A 35 9.04 5.42 7.29
CA ILE A 35 10.01 6.26 6.58
C ILE A 35 9.51 7.71 6.50
N ASP A 36 8.25 7.89 6.11
CA ASP A 36 7.55 9.17 6.14
C ASP A 36 6.35 9.01 7.07
N PRO A 37 6.59 9.13 8.40
CA PRO A 37 5.49 9.20 9.34
C PRO A 37 4.70 10.44 8.95
N THR A 38 3.55 10.24 8.30
CA THR A 38 2.62 11.32 7.94
C THR A 38 2.51 12.20 9.17
N PRO A 39 3.10 13.42 9.15
CA PRO A 39 3.22 14.21 10.36
C PRO A 39 1.78 14.45 10.80
N GLU A 40 1.50 14.15 12.06
CA GLU A 40 0.18 14.31 12.66
C GLU A 40 -0.39 15.71 12.36
N LYS A 41 -1.07 15.84 11.22
CA LYS A 41 -1.98 16.94 10.91
C LYS A 41 -3.37 16.66 11.46
N SER A 42 -3.42 15.89 12.55
CA SER A 42 -4.53 15.93 13.51
C SER A 42 -4.65 17.32 14.18
N SER A 43 -3.67 18.20 13.94
CA SER A 43 -3.61 19.61 14.37
C SER A 43 -4.92 20.34 14.11
N SER A 44 -5.63 20.09 13.01
CA SER A 44 -6.88 20.80 12.70
C SER A 44 -8.01 20.54 13.71
N ILE A 45 -8.08 19.34 14.29
CA ILE A 45 -9.08 19.00 15.31
C ILE A 45 -8.58 19.39 16.70
N LYS A 46 -7.30 19.12 17.00
CA LYS A 46 -6.71 19.43 18.31
C LYS A 46 -6.62 20.94 18.56
N GLU A 47 -6.32 21.71 17.53
CA GLU A 47 -6.25 23.17 17.55
C GLU A 47 -7.65 23.80 17.64
N ASN A 48 -8.63 23.30 16.88
CA ASN A 48 -10.02 23.79 16.99
C ASN A 48 -10.67 23.46 18.34
N ILE A 49 -10.40 22.29 18.92
CA ILE A 49 -10.92 21.94 20.25
C ILE A 49 -10.27 22.80 21.34
N HIS A 50 -8.97 23.11 21.22
CA HIS A 50 -8.29 24.02 22.15
C HIS A 50 -8.83 25.44 22.04
N GLN A 51 -9.01 25.97 20.82
CA GLN A 51 -9.64 27.27 20.58
C GLN A 51 -11.10 27.33 21.06
N ALA A 52 -11.86 26.24 20.93
CA ALA A 52 -13.26 26.17 21.37
C ALA A 52 -13.43 25.93 22.88
N THR A 53 -12.46 25.30 23.54
CA THR A 53 -12.52 24.98 24.99
C THR A 53 -11.87 26.05 25.86
N GLY A 54 -11.13 27.00 25.29
CA GLY A 54 -10.79 28.28 25.93
C GLY A 54 -10.19 28.17 27.33
N LYS A 55 -9.17 27.32 27.51
CA LYS A 55 -8.29 27.40 28.69
C LYS A 55 -6.96 27.99 28.30
#